data_AF-A0A3A4P8T2-F1
#
_entry.id   AF-A0A3A4P8T2-F1
#
_cell.length_a   1.000
_cell.length_b   1.000
_cell.length_c   1.000
_cell.angle_alpha   90.00
_cell.angle_beta   90.00
_cell.angle_gamma   90.00
#
_symmetry.space_group_name_H-M   'P 1'
#
loop_
_entity.id
_entity.type
_entity.pdbx_description
1 polymer ?
#
loop_
_entity_poly.entity_id
_entity_poly.type
_entity_poly.pdbx_seq_one_letter_code
_entity_poly.pdbx_strand_id
1 'polypeptide(L)'
;MSEITKLKETILKEYPRLTLDDKLKFSCHCGLKCFNSCCADVNIFLTPYDVMRMRKHLGISSQEFIDEYTLLPIDRNQKYPVVVLKMSETETKRCPFVDETKGCTIYEDRPWACRMYPVGLASPKESEANAEEEFYFIMEEMPCEGFGEEQTWTIRQWIENQGIEPYNEMGTHYKDLVMHEKMENIPEFDPKKIEMFFMACYNLDTFRRFVFESRFLQKFEVDEDTQKRIRERDEELLKFGFEWLKFSLFGLPTMKIKSYVLEKKKIEMGLAV
;
A
#
# COMPACT_ATOMS: atom_id res chain seq x y z
N MET A 1 18.28 12.31 -14.90
CA MET A 1 17.05 11.50 -14.80
C MET A 1 17.34 10.34 -13.87
N SER A 2 16.52 10.14 -12.83
CA SER A 2 16.70 9.03 -11.89
C SER A 2 16.51 7.69 -12.61
N GLU A 3 17.08 6.60 -12.08
CA GLU A 3 16.86 5.25 -12.62
C GLU A 3 15.38 4.87 -12.68
N ILE A 4 14.60 5.30 -11.67
CA ILE A 4 13.14 5.14 -11.61
C ILE A 4 12.45 5.85 -12.79
N THR A 5 12.90 7.06 -13.15
CA THR A 5 12.34 7.80 -14.28
C THR A 5 12.59 7.06 -15.59
N LYS A 6 13.79 6.50 -15.78
CA LYS A 6 14.11 5.71 -16.98
C LYS A 6 13.26 4.44 -17.06
N LEU A 7 13.11 3.72 -15.95
CA LEU A 7 12.26 2.53 -15.89
C LEU A 7 10.79 2.84 -16.22
N LYS A 8 10.23 3.92 -15.65
CA LYS A 8 8.87 4.39 -15.98
C LYS A 8 8.73 4.63 -17.48
N GLU A 9 9.67 5.34 -18.10
CA GLU A 9 9.63 5.62 -19.53
C GLU A 9 9.73 4.35 -20.39
N THR A 10 10.64 3.44 -20.05
CA THR A 10 10.78 2.17 -20.76
C THR A 10 9.50 1.34 -20.68
N ILE A 11 8.88 1.21 -19.50
CA ILE A 11 7.61 0.49 -19.35
C ILE A 11 6.51 1.11 -20.24
N LEU A 12 6.37 2.43 -20.23
CA LEU A 12 5.31 3.11 -20.98
C LEU A 12 5.53 3.09 -22.51
N LYS A 13 6.78 3.07 -22.97
CA LYS A 13 7.13 3.19 -24.40
C LYS A 13 7.40 1.84 -25.06
N GLU A 14 8.02 0.90 -24.35
CA GLU A 14 8.64 -0.28 -24.95
C GLU A 14 7.95 -1.60 -24.57
N TYR A 15 7.29 -1.69 -23.41
CA TYR A 15 6.66 -2.94 -23.00
C TYR A 15 5.34 -3.17 -23.74
N PRO A 16 5.03 -4.44 -24.10
CA PRO A 16 3.72 -4.80 -24.61
C PRO A 16 2.61 -4.43 -23.62
N ARG A 17 1.53 -3.84 -24.12
CA ARG A 17 0.32 -3.57 -23.32
C ARG A 17 -0.55 -4.82 -23.32
N LEU A 18 -0.53 -5.56 -22.21
CA LEU A 18 -1.31 -6.77 -22.02
C LEU A 18 -2.63 -6.47 -21.31
N THR A 19 -3.63 -7.26 -21.64
CA THR A 19 -4.97 -7.31 -21.06
C THR A 19 -5.11 -8.52 -20.14
N LEU A 20 -6.26 -8.64 -19.47
CA LEU A 20 -6.56 -9.78 -18.58
C LEU A 20 -6.60 -11.14 -19.30
N ASP A 21 -6.84 -11.14 -20.61
CA ASP A 21 -7.02 -12.37 -21.40
C ASP A 21 -5.73 -12.78 -22.15
N ASP A 22 -4.70 -11.95 -22.10
CA ASP A 22 -3.36 -12.28 -22.61
C ASP A 22 -2.69 -13.38 -21.76
N LYS A 23 -1.79 -14.12 -22.39
CA LYS A 23 -1.16 -15.32 -21.81
C LYS A 23 0.23 -15.05 -21.26
N LEU A 24 0.55 -15.74 -20.18
CA LEU A 24 1.84 -15.81 -19.52
C LEU A 24 2.23 -17.27 -19.34
N LYS A 25 3.44 -17.65 -19.75
CA LYS A 25 4.05 -18.95 -19.44
C LYS A 25 5.01 -18.77 -18.27
N PHE A 26 4.62 -19.27 -17.09
CA PHE A 26 5.38 -19.07 -15.86
C PHE A 26 4.98 -20.05 -14.75
N SER A 27 5.96 -20.55 -14.00
CA SER A 27 5.72 -21.22 -12.71
C SER A 27 6.92 -21.03 -11.79
N CYS A 28 6.69 -20.78 -10.51
CA CYS A 28 7.75 -20.68 -9.50
C CYS A 28 7.50 -21.70 -8.39
N HIS A 29 8.45 -22.60 -8.15
CA HIS A 29 8.34 -23.66 -7.15
C HIS A 29 9.71 -24.12 -6.66
N CYS A 30 9.74 -24.87 -5.55
CA CYS A 30 10.95 -25.35 -4.90
C CYS A 30 11.82 -26.34 -5.70
N GLY A 31 11.36 -26.75 -6.88
CA GLY A 31 12.13 -27.60 -7.78
C GLY A 31 13.08 -26.84 -8.70
N LEU A 32 12.93 -25.51 -8.81
CA LEU A 32 13.78 -24.65 -9.63
C LEU A 32 15.09 -24.35 -8.92
N LYS A 33 16.20 -24.23 -9.67
CA LYS A 33 17.51 -23.90 -9.07
C LYS A 33 17.56 -22.46 -8.57
N CYS A 34 16.79 -21.58 -9.20
CA CYS A 34 16.66 -20.18 -8.79
C CYS A 34 15.66 -19.97 -7.64
N PHE A 35 15.08 -21.03 -7.06
CA PHE A 35 14.11 -20.88 -5.97
C PHE A 35 14.72 -20.11 -4.79
N ASN A 36 13.97 -19.13 -4.27
CA ASN A 36 14.39 -18.16 -3.24
C ASN A 36 15.46 -17.13 -3.64
N SER A 37 16.06 -17.22 -4.84
CA SER A 37 17.12 -16.29 -5.25
C SER A 37 16.62 -14.86 -5.46
N CYS A 38 15.37 -14.68 -5.89
CA CYS A 38 14.76 -13.35 -6.06
C CYS A 38 14.36 -12.68 -4.73
N CYS A 39 14.39 -13.41 -3.60
CA CYS A 39 14.06 -12.88 -2.28
C CYS A 39 15.28 -12.22 -1.62
N ALA A 40 16.04 -11.42 -2.37
CA ALA A 40 17.29 -10.79 -1.95
C ALA A 40 17.59 -9.54 -2.77
N ASP A 41 18.11 -8.49 -2.12
CA ASP A 41 18.52 -7.21 -2.75
C ASP A 41 17.47 -6.56 -3.67
N VAL A 42 16.21 -6.55 -3.23
CA VAL A 42 15.09 -5.92 -3.95
C VAL A 42 14.42 -4.82 -3.13
N ASN A 43 13.86 -3.81 -3.81
CA ASN A 43 13.08 -2.75 -3.16
C ASN A 43 11.59 -3.10 -3.20
N ILE A 44 11.03 -3.48 -2.05
CA ILE A 44 9.61 -3.80 -1.93
C ILE A 44 8.90 -2.67 -1.17
N PHE A 45 8.16 -1.86 -1.91
CA PHE A 45 7.28 -0.83 -1.35
C PHE A 45 6.03 -1.49 -0.78
N LEU A 46 5.75 -1.24 0.49
CA LEU A 46 4.62 -1.82 1.21
C LEU A 46 3.42 -0.86 1.17
N THR A 47 2.30 -1.37 0.68
CA THR A 47 1.01 -0.70 0.84
C THR A 47 0.56 -0.78 2.31
N PRO A 48 -0.35 0.09 2.74
CA PRO A 48 -1.00 -0.03 4.06
C PRO A 48 -1.61 -1.42 4.31
N TYR A 49 -2.19 -2.02 3.26
CA TYR A 49 -2.77 -3.36 3.33
C TYR A 49 -1.71 -4.44 3.53
N ASP A 50 -0.55 -4.33 2.87
CA ASP A 50 0.58 -5.26 3.07
C ASP A 50 1.04 -5.23 4.53
N VAL A 51 1.30 -4.04 5.07
CA VAL A 51 1.72 -3.89 6.49
C VAL A 51 0.69 -4.49 7.45
N MET A 52 -0.61 -4.24 7.20
CA MET A 52 -1.70 -4.81 8.00
C MET A 52 -1.71 -6.35 7.94
N ARG A 53 -1.57 -6.94 6.76
CA ARG A 53 -1.57 -8.41 6.58
C ARG A 53 -0.33 -9.05 7.20
N MET A 54 0.85 -8.51 6.93
CA MET A 54 2.12 -9.06 7.37
C MET A 54 2.28 -9.03 8.89
N ARG A 55 1.96 -7.91 9.56
CA ARG A 55 2.04 -7.86 11.03
C ARG A 55 1.10 -8.88 11.68
N LYS A 56 -0.09 -9.09 11.09
CA LYS A 56 -1.11 -10.00 11.60
C LYS A 56 -0.68 -11.45 11.44
N HIS A 57 -0.04 -11.78 10.32
CA HIS A 57 0.59 -13.08 10.11
C HIS A 57 1.66 -13.37 11.17
N LEU A 58 2.49 -12.37 11.48
CA LEU A 58 3.56 -12.49 12.47
C LEU A 58 3.05 -12.47 13.92
N GLY A 59 1.81 -12.03 14.15
CA GLY A 59 1.23 -11.92 15.48
C GLY A 59 1.83 -10.78 16.32
N ILE A 60 2.37 -9.74 15.68
CA ILE A 60 2.99 -8.58 16.33
C ILE A 60 2.20 -7.29 16.10
N SER A 61 2.46 -6.28 16.91
CA SER A 61 1.83 -4.97 16.75
C SER A 61 2.32 -4.25 15.49
N SER A 62 1.55 -3.26 15.02
CA SER A 62 1.97 -2.40 13.90
C SER A 62 3.32 -1.72 14.19
N GLN A 63 3.52 -1.25 15.43
CA GLN A 63 4.75 -0.54 15.80
C GLN A 63 5.96 -1.46 15.74
N GLU A 64 5.86 -2.65 16.34
CA GLU A 64 6.94 -3.66 16.26
C GLU A 64 7.25 -4.03 14.81
N PHE A 65 6.23 -4.24 13.98
CA PHE A 65 6.45 -4.55 12.56
C PHE A 65 7.20 -3.44 11.82
N ILE A 66 6.77 -2.20 12.02
CA ILE A 66 7.38 -1.02 11.41
C ILE A 66 8.85 -0.91 11.84
N ASP A 67 9.13 -1.02 13.13
CA ASP A 67 10.46 -0.78 13.69
C ASP A 67 11.45 -1.88 13.28
N GLU A 68 11.01 -3.14 13.24
CA GLU A 68 11.87 -4.28 12.96
C GLU A 68 12.05 -4.56 11.47
N TYR A 69 10.97 -4.45 10.69
CA TYR A 69 10.92 -4.97 9.32
C TYR A 69 10.80 -3.90 8.24
N THR A 70 10.81 -2.61 8.57
CA THR A 70 10.63 -1.56 7.55
C THR A 70 11.73 -0.49 7.57
N LEU A 71 11.87 0.17 6.43
CA LEU A 71 12.63 1.39 6.25
C LEU A 71 11.68 2.49 5.81
N LEU A 72 11.87 3.69 6.35
CA LEU A 72 11.14 4.90 5.97
C LEU A 72 12.09 5.81 5.19
N PRO A 73 12.26 5.59 3.88
CA PRO A 73 13.04 6.51 3.06
C PRO A 73 12.41 7.90 3.13
N ILE A 74 13.28 8.92 3.18
CA ILE A 74 12.89 10.32 3.11
C ILE A 74 13.55 10.91 1.86
N ASP A 75 12.76 11.15 0.82
CA ASP A 75 13.20 11.94 -0.34
C ASP A 75 12.70 13.39 -0.22
N ARG A 76 13.50 14.35 -0.72
CA ARG A 76 13.14 15.79 -0.66
C ARG A 76 11.86 16.12 -1.44
N ASN A 77 11.50 15.31 -2.43
CA ASN A 77 10.30 15.47 -3.24
C ASN A 77 9.15 14.57 -2.77
N GLN A 78 9.34 13.82 -1.68
CA GLN A 78 8.35 12.88 -1.17
C GLN A 78 7.22 13.62 -0.48
N LYS A 79 6.03 13.57 -1.09
CA LYS A 79 4.83 14.23 -0.55
C LYS A 79 4.20 13.47 0.60
N TYR A 80 4.45 12.17 0.76
CA TYR A 80 3.86 11.36 1.82
C TYR A 80 4.76 10.21 2.24
N PRO A 81 4.60 9.69 3.48
CA PRO A 81 5.38 8.56 3.96
C PRO A 81 5.25 7.35 3.05
N VAL A 82 6.40 6.77 2.72
CA VAL A 82 6.52 5.54 1.95
C VAL A 82 7.22 4.54 2.86
N VAL A 83 6.68 3.32 2.92
CA VAL A 83 7.22 2.24 3.73
C VAL A 83 7.85 1.22 2.79
N VAL A 84 9.10 0.85 3.05
CA VAL A 84 9.83 -0.15 2.27
C VAL A 84 10.17 -1.32 3.19
N LEU A 85 10.08 -2.54 2.69
CA LEU A 85 10.52 -3.71 3.44
C LEU A 85 12.04 -3.63 3.68
N LYS A 86 12.46 -3.79 4.93
CA LYS A 86 13.87 -3.83 5.32
C LYS A 86 14.46 -5.19 4.94
N MET A 87 15.44 -5.18 4.05
CA MET A 87 16.29 -6.34 3.77
C MET A 87 17.36 -6.51 4.85
N SER A 88 17.88 -7.71 5.02
CA SER A 88 18.99 -7.96 5.95
C SER A 88 20.22 -7.09 5.61
N GLU A 89 21.01 -6.74 6.62
CA GLU A 89 22.23 -5.93 6.44
C GLU A 89 23.44 -6.76 5.99
N THR A 90 23.21 -8.02 5.61
CA THR A 90 24.24 -8.90 5.02
C THR A 90 24.57 -8.46 3.60
N GLU A 91 25.72 -8.88 3.06
CA GLU A 91 26.10 -8.60 1.67
C GLU A 91 25.03 -9.05 0.66
N THR A 92 24.39 -10.18 0.93
CA THR A 92 23.31 -10.72 0.09
C THR A 92 21.96 -10.03 0.24
N LYS A 93 21.76 -9.19 1.27
CA LYS A 93 20.51 -8.47 1.55
C LYS A 93 19.25 -9.32 1.40
N ARG A 94 19.24 -10.52 1.97
CA ARG A 94 18.08 -11.42 1.91
C ARG A 94 16.88 -10.83 2.63
N CYS A 95 15.69 -11.14 2.12
CA CYS A 95 14.42 -10.86 2.77
C CYS A 95 14.38 -11.54 4.15
N PRO A 96 13.95 -10.85 5.21
CA PRO A 96 13.90 -11.44 6.55
C PRO A 96 12.91 -12.62 6.67
N PHE A 97 11.99 -12.75 5.71
CA PHE A 97 10.98 -13.81 5.69
C PHE A 97 11.31 -14.98 4.76
N VAL A 98 12.47 -14.99 4.08
CA VAL A 98 12.83 -16.15 3.24
C VAL A 98 13.67 -17.14 4.05
N ASP A 99 13.16 -18.36 4.20
CA ASP A 99 13.92 -19.51 4.69
C ASP A 99 14.56 -20.23 3.49
N GLU A 100 15.81 -20.68 3.67
CA GLU A 100 16.56 -21.37 2.60
C GLU A 100 15.88 -22.63 2.09
N THR A 101 15.21 -23.35 2.97
CA THR A 101 14.66 -24.68 2.70
C THR A 101 13.15 -24.65 2.48
N LYS A 102 12.44 -23.79 3.21
CA LYS A 102 10.97 -23.72 3.23
C LYS A 102 10.42 -22.61 2.33
N GLY A 103 11.26 -21.71 1.85
CA GLY A 103 10.84 -20.53 1.10
C GLY A 103 10.28 -19.43 2.00
N CYS A 104 9.38 -18.61 1.47
CA CYS A 104 8.82 -17.48 2.21
C CYS A 104 7.95 -17.97 3.39
N THR A 105 8.34 -17.60 4.62
CA THR A 105 7.62 -17.97 5.85
C THR A 105 6.27 -17.30 5.96
N ILE A 106 6.06 -16.17 5.25
CA ILE A 106 4.80 -15.42 5.20
C ILE A 106 4.12 -15.57 3.83
N TYR A 107 4.35 -16.66 3.09
CA TYR A 107 3.92 -16.80 1.69
C TYR A 107 2.46 -16.37 1.46
N GLU A 108 1.52 -16.83 2.30
CA GLU A 108 0.09 -16.51 2.19
C GLU A 108 -0.28 -15.05 2.51
N ASP A 109 0.63 -14.28 3.11
CA ASP A 109 0.49 -12.87 3.46
C ASP A 109 1.63 -12.00 2.88
N ARG A 110 2.30 -12.51 1.85
CA ARG A 110 3.35 -11.78 1.14
C ARG A 110 2.80 -10.50 0.49
N PRO A 111 3.61 -9.43 0.37
CA PRO A 111 3.18 -8.15 -0.19
C PRO A 111 2.62 -8.25 -1.61
N TRP A 112 1.78 -7.29 -1.99
CA TRP A 112 1.22 -7.15 -3.34
C TRP A 112 2.30 -7.26 -4.43
N ALA A 113 3.44 -6.56 -4.26
CA ALA A 113 4.53 -6.60 -5.23
C ALA A 113 5.08 -8.03 -5.45
N CYS A 114 5.23 -8.82 -4.38
CA CYS A 114 5.68 -10.20 -4.46
C CYS A 114 4.65 -11.16 -5.07
N ARG A 115 3.36 -10.82 -5.02
CA ARG A 115 2.27 -11.60 -5.66
C ARG A 115 2.15 -11.29 -7.14
N MET A 116 2.36 -10.04 -7.49
CA MET A 116 2.23 -9.56 -8.85
C MET A 116 3.30 -10.17 -9.74
N TYR A 117 4.57 -10.21 -9.29
CA TYR A 117 5.67 -10.77 -10.07
C TYR A 117 5.35 -12.16 -10.67
N PRO A 118 5.53 -12.38 -11.99
CA PRO A 118 6.24 -11.50 -12.93
C PRO A 118 5.33 -10.47 -13.62
N VAL A 119 4.03 -10.46 -13.33
CA VAL A 119 3.09 -9.50 -13.89
C VAL A 119 3.27 -8.15 -13.21
N GLY A 120 3.46 -7.08 -13.98
CA GLY A 120 3.37 -5.70 -13.53
C GLY A 120 2.05 -5.05 -13.96
N LEU A 121 1.64 -4.01 -13.25
CA LEU A 121 0.49 -3.17 -13.60
C LEU A 121 0.96 -1.73 -13.81
N ALA A 122 0.72 -1.19 -15.00
CA ALA A 122 0.98 0.20 -15.34
C ALA A 122 -0.33 0.99 -15.35
N SER A 123 -0.31 2.17 -14.74
CA SER A 123 -1.44 3.11 -14.72
C SER A 123 -0.96 4.46 -15.28
N PRO A 124 -1.00 4.66 -16.61
CA PRO A 124 -0.57 5.89 -17.24
C PRO A 124 -1.61 6.99 -16.96
N LYS A 125 -1.37 7.83 -15.95
CA LYS A 125 -2.08 9.11 -15.82
C LYS A 125 -1.06 10.23 -15.80
N GLU A 126 -1.11 11.10 -16.82
CA GLU A 126 -0.67 12.50 -16.74
C GLU A 126 -1.38 13.31 -17.85
N SER A 127 -2.26 14.21 -17.44
CA SER A 127 -2.93 15.29 -18.21
C SER A 127 -3.93 14.93 -19.32
N GLU A 128 -5.15 15.47 -19.18
CA GLU A 128 -6.19 15.83 -20.17
C GLU A 128 -6.46 14.94 -21.42
N ALA A 129 -7.75 14.65 -21.60
CA ALA A 129 -8.46 14.17 -22.80
C ALA A 129 -8.12 12.78 -23.40
N ASN A 130 -6.98 12.14 -23.11
CA ASN A 130 -6.70 10.76 -23.51
C ASN A 130 -5.90 10.01 -22.45
N ALA A 131 -6.55 9.62 -21.34
CA ALA A 131 -5.93 8.69 -20.40
C ALA A 131 -5.82 7.32 -21.08
N GLU A 132 -4.60 6.85 -21.34
CA GLU A 132 -4.40 5.45 -21.73
C GLU A 132 -4.91 4.55 -20.60
N GLU A 133 -5.63 3.48 -20.96
CA GLU A 133 -6.15 2.51 -20.00
C GLU A 133 -5.01 1.82 -19.26
N GLU A 134 -5.28 1.39 -18.01
CA GLU A 134 -4.33 0.57 -17.26
C GLU A 134 -4.02 -0.70 -18.04
N PHE A 135 -2.74 -1.09 -18.06
CA PHE A 135 -2.31 -2.27 -18.78
C PHE A 135 -1.34 -3.11 -17.96
N TYR A 136 -1.32 -4.40 -18.26
CA TYR A 136 -0.39 -5.35 -17.66
C TYR A 136 0.86 -5.48 -18.52
N PHE A 137 1.97 -5.82 -17.89
CA PHE A 137 3.23 -6.10 -18.57
C PHE A 137 3.96 -7.22 -17.84
N ILE A 138 4.92 -7.88 -18.49
CA ILE A 138 5.70 -8.96 -17.87
C ILE A 138 7.11 -8.46 -17.58
N MET A 139 7.50 -8.50 -16.31
CA MET A 139 8.85 -8.20 -15.85
C MET A 139 9.71 -9.45 -15.98
N GLU A 140 10.58 -9.47 -16.98
CA GLU A 140 11.57 -10.53 -17.16
C GLU A 140 12.90 -10.12 -16.51
N GLU A 141 13.03 -10.39 -15.21
CA GLU A 141 14.29 -10.20 -14.50
C GLU A 141 15.14 -11.48 -14.58
N MET A 142 16.39 -11.34 -15.03
CA MET A 142 17.30 -12.46 -15.22
C MET A 142 18.26 -12.61 -14.04
N PRO A 143 18.53 -13.83 -13.54
CA PRO A 143 18.04 -15.13 -14.04
C PRO A 143 16.82 -15.66 -13.25
N CYS A 144 15.64 -15.67 -13.89
CA CYS A 144 14.44 -16.35 -13.38
C CYS A 144 14.10 -17.59 -14.23
N GLU A 145 14.33 -18.79 -13.68
CA GLU A 145 14.05 -20.06 -14.39
C GLU A 145 12.54 -20.34 -14.56
N GLY A 146 11.68 -19.61 -13.84
CA GLY A 146 10.23 -19.82 -13.89
C GLY A 146 9.58 -19.55 -15.24
N PHE A 147 10.21 -18.74 -16.11
CA PHE A 147 9.78 -18.52 -17.50
C PHE A 147 10.03 -19.74 -18.41
N GLY A 148 10.88 -20.69 -17.97
CA GLY A 148 11.16 -21.92 -18.70
C GLY A 148 10.10 -23.02 -18.51
N GLU A 149 9.21 -22.87 -17.53
CA GLU A 149 8.21 -23.87 -17.14
C GLU A 149 7.01 -23.89 -18.08
N GLU A 150 6.42 -25.07 -18.35
CA GLU A 150 5.31 -25.26 -19.31
C GLU A 150 3.94 -24.73 -18.86
N GLN A 151 3.79 -24.39 -17.58
CA GLN A 151 2.53 -23.88 -17.04
C GLN A 151 2.16 -22.55 -17.71
N THR A 152 0.96 -22.50 -18.28
CA THR A 152 0.40 -21.30 -18.91
C THR A 152 -0.77 -20.77 -18.09
N TRP A 153 -0.84 -19.46 -17.98
CA TRP A 153 -1.89 -18.70 -17.33
C TRP A 153 -2.41 -17.65 -18.30
N THR A 154 -3.67 -17.23 -18.15
CA THR A 154 -4.03 -15.86 -18.51
C THR A 154 -3.65 -14.92 -17.38
N ILE A 155 -3.49 -13.62 -17.65
CA ILE A 155 -3.23 -12.63 -16.59
C ILE A 155 -4.33 -12.67 -15.52
N ARG A 156 -5.59 -12.84 -15.93
CA ARG A 156 -6.72 -13.07 -15.00
C ARG A 156 -6.50 -14.26 -14.07
N GLN A 157 -6.14 -15.41 -14.63
CA GLN A 157 -5.89 -16.62 -13.84
C GLN A 157 -4.71 -16.45 -12.89
N TRP A 158 -3.68 -15.71 -13.30
CA TRP A 158 -2.56 -15.37 -12.43
C TRP A 158 -3.01 -14.53 -11.23
N ILE A 159 -3.77 -13.45 -11.46
CA ILE A 159 -4.31 -12.58 -10.41
C ILE A 159 -5.17 -13.36 -9.42
N GLU A 160 -6.05 -14.22 -9.93
CA GLU A 160 -6.90 -15.09 -9.11
C GLU A 160 -6.06 -16.08 -8.30
N ASN A 161 -5.11 -16.77 -8.93
CA ASN A 161 -4.24 -17.74 -8.28
C ASN A 161 -3.37 -17.12 -7.18
N GLN A 162 -2.89 -15.91 -7.41
CA GLN A 162 -2.03 -15.18 -6.47
C GLN A 162 -2.83 -14.46 -5.36
N GLY A 163 -4.17 -14.54 -5.38
CA GLY A 163 -5.03 -13.97 -4.34
C GLY A 163 -4.94 -12.44 -4.26
N ILE A 164 -4.82 -11.77 -5.40
CA ILE A 164 -4.53 -10.33 -5.49
C ILE A 164 -5.77 -9.47 -5.25
N GLU A 165 -6.98 -10.00 -5.51
CA GLU A 165 -8.23 -9.24 -5.45
C GLU A 165 -8.41 -8.40 -4.16
N PRO A 166 -8.21 -8.94 -2.94
CA PRO A 166 -8.35 -8.14 -1.71
C PRO A 166 -7.32 -7.01 -1.60
N TYR A 167 -6.13 -7.20 -2.17
CA TYR A 167 -5.08 -6.18 -2.21
C TYR A 167 -5.44 -5.07 -3.19
N ASN A 168 -6.02 -5.41 -4.35
CA ASN A 168 -6.51 -4.43 -5.32
C ASN A 168 -7.71 -3.64 -4.79
N GLU A 169 -8.64 -4.29 -4.09
CA GLU A 169 -9.77 -3.61 -3.45
C GLU A 169 -9.28 -2.55 -2.46
N MET A 170 -8.38 -2.93 -1.54
CA MET A 170 -7.82 -1.98 -0.59
C MET A 170 -6.91 -0.95 -1.26
N GLY A 171 -6.15 -1.37 -2.27
CA GLY A 171 -5.29 -0.53 -3.08
C GLY A 171 -6.04 0.58 -3.79
N THR A 172 -7.28 0.33 -4.22
CA THR A 172 -8.16 1.35 -4.81
C THR A 172 -8.45 2.47 -3.82
N HIS A 173 -8.81 2.15 -2.58
CA HIS A 173 -9.05 3.15 -1.54
C HIS A 173 -7.80 3.96 -1.19
N TYR A 174 -6.65 3.29 -1.13
CA TYR A 174 -5.38 3.95 -0.87
C TYR A 174 -4.96 4.86 -2.05
N LYS A 175 -5.11 4.39 -3.29
CA LYS A 175 -4.84 5.16 -4.52
C LYS A 175 -5.71 6.40 -4.59
N ASP A 176 -7.00 6.30 -4.26
CA ASP A 176 -7.91 7.44 -4.19
C ASP A 176 -7.46 8.50 -3.16
N LEU A 177 -6.82 8.10 -2.06
CA LEU A 177 -6.22 9.03 -1.11
C LEU A 177 -4.94 9.68 -1.66
N VAL A 178 -3.96 8.89 -2.11
CA VAL A 178 -2.61 9.42 -2.43
C VAL A 178 -2.50 10.06 -3.81
N MET A 179 -3.41 9.73 -4.74
CA MET A 179 -3.49 10.33 -6.08
C MET A 179 -4.57 11.41 -6.18
N HIS A 180 -5.17 11.81 -5.06
CA HIS A 180 -6.15 12.89 -5.05
C HIS A 180 -5.50 14.23 -5.49
N GLU A 181 -6.16 15.03 -6.32
CA GLU A 181 -5.61 16.31 -6.84
C GLU A 181 -5.13 17.25 -5.71
N LYS A 182 -5.86 17.27 -4.59
CA LYS A 182 -5.50 18.07 -3.41
C LYS A 182 -4.20 17.62 -2.74
N MET A 183 -3.75 16.39 -2.97
CA MET A 183 -2.44 15.93 -2.52
C MET A 183 -1.31 16.72 -3.17
N GLU A 184 -1.48 17.11 -4.44
CA GLU A 184 -0.49 17.93 -5.15
C GLU A 184 -0.43 19.36 -4.63
N ASN A 185 -1.56 19.87 -4.14
CA ASN A 185 -1.73 21.21 -3.60
C ASN A 185 -1.25 21.36 -2.14
N ILE A 186 -0.79 20.28 -1.50
CA ILE A 186 -0.16 20.38 -0.18
C ILE A 186 1.30 20.82 -0.40
N PRO A 187 1.68 22.06 -0.04
CA PRO A 187 3.00 22.60 -0.34
C PRO A 187 4.10 21.83 0.39
N GLU A 188 3.82 21.43 1.62
CA GLU A 188 4.67 20.60 2.46
C GLU A 188 3.80 19.83 3.45
N PHE A 189 4.12 18.56 3.64
CA PHE A 189 3.57 17.79 4.75
C PHE A 189 4.34 18.17 6.01
N ASP A 190 3.75 19.05 6.81
CA ASP A 190 4.31 19.34 8.12
C ASP A 190 4.40 18.05 8.97
N PRO A 191 5.29 17.98 9.97
CA PRO A 191 5.52 16.76 10.75
C PRO A 191 4.24 16.14 11.36
N LYS A 192 3.23 16.95 11.70
CA LYS A 192 1.97 16.44 12.26
C LYS A 192 1.14 15.74 11.20
N LYS A 193 1.09 16.26 9.97
CA LYS A 193 0.38 15.60 8.86
C LYS A 193 1.05 14.28 8.49
N ILE A 194 2.38 14.24 8.53
CA ILE A 194 3.16 13.01 8.35
C ILE A 194 2.77 11.98 9.41
N GLU A 195 2.78 12.38 10.69
CA GLU A 195 2.40 11.51 11.81
C GLU A 195 0.96 11.02 11.68
N MET A 196 0.01 11.90 11.32
CA MET A 196 -1.38 11.53 11.08
C MET A 196 -1.53 10.50 9.96
N PHE A 197 -0.86 10.73 8.82
CA PHE A 197 -0.87 9.80 7.69
C PHE A 197 -0.28 8.45 8.08
N PHE A 198 0.89 8.47 8.73
CA PHE A 198 1.58 7.26 9.15
C PHE A 198 0.75 6.45 10.16
N MET A 199 0.16 7.12 11.14
CA MET A 199 -0.71 6.51 12.12
C MET A 199 -1.90 5.81 11.46
N ALA A 200 -2.66 6.52 10.61
CA ALA A 200 -3.88 5.96 10.01
C ALA A 200 -3.62 4.90 8.92
N CYS A 201 -2.50 4.98 8.20
CA CYS A 201 -2.17 4.04 7.14
C CYS A 201 -1.38 2.82 7.65
N TYR A 202 -0.39 3.02 8.51
CA TYR A 202 0.61 2.00 8.81
C TYR A 202 0.61 1.55 10.28
N ASN A 203 0.18 2.41 11.21
CA ASN A 203 0.11 2.09 12.64
C ASN A 203 -1.33 1.97 13.17
N LEU A 204 -2.05 0.96 12.67
CA LEU A 204 -3.47 0.74 12.98
C LEU A 204 -3.75 0.53 14.48
N ASP A 205 -2.81 -0.03 15.23
CA ASP A 205 -2.98 -0.17 16.69
C ASP A 205 -3.01 1.20 17.37
N THR A 206 -2.11 2.10 16.97
CA THR A 206 -2.11 3.49 17.46
C THR A 206 -3.32 4.25 16.96
N PHE A 207 -3.71 4.07 15.69
CA PHE A 207 -4.90 4.71 15.14
C PHE A 207 -6.18 4.27 15.85
N ARG A 208 -6.31 2.97 16.18
CA ARG A 208 -7.42 2.45 16.97
C ARG A 208 -7.51 3.11 18.34
N ARG A 209 -6.39 3.19 19.07
CA ARG A 209 -6.35 3.91 20.36
C ARG A 209 -6.69 5.39 20.17
N PHE A 210 -6.20 6.03 19.12
CA PHE A 210 -6.56 7.41 18.81
C PHE A 210 -8.07 7.58 18.60
N VAL A 211 -8.74 6.67 17.89
CA VAL A 211 -10.20 6.73 17.69
C VAL A 211 -10.95 6.53 19.01
N PHE A 212 -10.59 5.52 19.81
CA PHE A 212 -11.42 5.07 20.93
C PHE A 212 -11.03 5.60 22.31
N GLU A 213 -9.76 5.96 22.51
CA GLU A 213 -9.22 6.35 23.81
C GLU A 213 -8.93 7.86 23.88
N SER A 214 -9.01 8.57 22.75
CA SER A 214 -8.90 10.03 22.70
C SER A 214 -10.27 10.73 22.68
N ARG A 215 -10.26 12.05 22.47
CA ARG A 215 -11.47 12.85 22.28
C ARG A 215 -12.07 12.73 20.86
N PHE A 216 -11.61 11.79 20.05
CA PHE A 216 -12.04 11.62 18.66
C PHE A 216 -13.56 11.41 18.56
N LEU A 217 -14.13 10.41 19.25
CA LEU A 217 -15.58 10.13 19.24
C LEU A 217 -16.41 11.20 19.98
N GLN A 218 -15.76 12.06 20.77
CA GLN A 218 -16.42 13.26 21.28
C GLN A 218 -16.60 14.29 20.18
N LYS A 219 -15.69 14.36 19.19
CA LYS A 219 -15.70 15.38 18.14
C LYS A 219 -16.44 14.96 16.87
N PHE A 220 -16.32 13.70 16.48
CA PHE A 220 -16.91 13.17 15.26
C PHE A 220 -18.18 12.37 15.53
N GLU A 221 -19.13 12.46 14.61
CA GLU A 221 -20.28 11.58 14.55
C GLU A 221 -19.86 10.29 13.85
N VAL A 222 -19.83 9.19 14.61
CA VAL A 222 -19.61 7.83 14.11
C VAL A 222 -20.66 6.96 14.77
N ASP A 223 -21.50 6.30 13.97
CA ASP A 223 -22.57 5.43 14.47
C ASP A 223 -22.01 4.20 15.20
N GLU A 224 -22.83 3.57 16.05
CA GLU A 224 -22.41 2.44 16.88
C GLU A 224 -21.99 1.22 16.06
N ASP A 225 -22.65 0.96 14.93
CA ASP A 225 -22.30 -0.15 14.04
C ASP A 225 -20.92 0.05 13.42
N THR A 226 -20.62 1.26 12.94
CA THR A 226 -19.30 1.62 12.43
C THR A 226 -18.24 1.54 13.53
N GLN A 227 -18.52 2.06 14.73
CA GLN A 227 -17.61 1.92 15.88
C GLN A 227 -17.30 0.45 16.20
N LYS A 228 -18.30 -0.43 16.16
CA LYS A 228 -18.08 -1.86 16.38
C LYS A 228 -17.17 -2.45 15.30
N ARG A 229 -17.46 -2.18 14.03
CA ARG A 229 -16.67 -2.71 12.90
C ARG A 229 -15.21 -2.29 12.97
N ILE A 230 -14.92 -0.99 13.14
CA ILE A 230 -13.53 -0.47 13.16
C ILE A 230 -12.77 -0.85 14.45
N ARG A 231 -13.48 -1.26 15.51
CA ARG A 231 -12.86 -1.79 16.73
C ARG A 231 -12.31 -3.19 16.50
N GLU A 232 -13.08 -4.04 15.83
CA GLU A 232 -12.82 -5.49 15.72
C GLU A 232 -12.11 -5.88 14.41
N ARG A 233 -12.23 -5.08 13.34
CA ARG A 233 -11.74 -5.43 12.00
C ARG A 233 -10.74 -4.41 11.49
N ASP A 234 -9.50 -4.85 11.28
CA ASP A 234 -8.41 -4.02 10.79
C ASP A 234 -8.70 -3.42 9.40
N GLU A 235 -9.36 -4.19 8.52
CA GLU A 235 -9.71 -3.74 7.17
C GLU A 235 -10.69 -2.56 7.21
N GLU A 236 -11.66 -2.60 8.13
CA GLU A 236 -12.63 -1.53 8.32
C GLU A 236 -11.96 -0.31 8.95
N LEU A 237 -11.06 -0.54 9.91
CA LEU A 237 -10.29 0.54 10.52
C LEU A 237 -9.37 1.24 9.52
N LEU A 238 -8.75 0.49 8.61
CA LEU A 238 -7.89 1.03 7.56
C LEU A 238 -8.70 1.86 6.55
N LYS A 239 -9.85 1.35 6.09
CA LYS A 239 -10.79 2.10 5.24
C LYS A 239 -11.25 3.39 5.93
N PHE A 240 -11.59 3.31 7.22
CA PHE A 240 -11.96 4.46 8.02
C PHE A 240 -10.80 5.47 8.16
N GLY A 241 -9.56 4.99 8.28
CA GLY A 241 -8.35 5.81 8.28
C GLY A 241 -8.20 6.63 7.00
N PHE A 242 -8.43 6.03 5.84
CA PHE A 242 -8.39 6.74 4.57
C PHE A 242 -9.44 7.86 4.49
N GLU A 243 -10.68 7.59 4.92
CA GLU A 243 -11.74 8.61 4.95
C GLU A 243 -11.42 9.72 5.95
N TRP A 244 -10.86 9.39 7.11
CA TRP A 244 -10.41 10.39 8.07
C TRP A 244 -9.26 11.26 7.55
N LEU A 245 -8.32 10.68 6.78
CA LEU A 245 -7.23 11.42 6.15
C LEU A 245 -7.74 12.35 5.04
N LYS A 246 -8.69 11.89 4.21
CA LYS A 246 -9.36 12.75 3.20
C LYS A 246 -10.01 13.97 3.86
N PHE A 247 -10.68 13.80 5.00
CA PHE A 247 -11.21 14.91 5.78
C PHE A 247 -10.09 15.81 6.31
N SER A 248 -9.10 15.21 6.99
CA SER A 248 -8.12 15.95 7.77
C SER A 248 -7.07 16.68 6.93
N LEU A 249 -6.65 16.08 5.81
CA LEU A 249 -5.62 16.61 4.93
C LEU A 249 -6.21 17.49 3.82
N PHE A 250 -7.37 17.11 3.29
CA PHE A 250 -7.95 17.73 2.08
C PHE A 250 -9.22 18.55 2.37
N GLY A 251 -9.76 18.50 3.59
CA GLY A 251 -11.01 19.16 3.96
C GLY A 251 -12.23 18.58 3.25
N LEU A 252 -12.16 17.34 2.78
CA LEU A 252 -13.30 16.69 2.12
C LEU A 252 -14.38 16.33 3.15
N PRO A 253 -15.68 16.37 2.78
CA PRO A 253 -16.78 16.09 3.69
C PRO A 253 -16.99 14.59 3.92
N THR A 254 -15.91 13.84 4.15
CA THR A 254 -15.92 12.39 4.39
C THR A 254 -16.19 12.05 5.86
N MET A 255 -16.08 13.03 6.76
CA MET A 255 -16.34 12.89 8.19
C MET A 255 -17.32 13.97 8.67
N LYS A 256 -18.23 13.60 9.58
CA LYS A 256 -19.20 14.53 10.17
C LYS A 256 -18.76 14.97 11.57
N ILE A 257 -18.61 16.28 11.78
CA ILE A 257 -18.29 16.87 13.09
C ILE A 257 -19.60 17.11 13.85
N LYS A 258 -19.62 16.75 15.14
CA LYS A 258 -20.76 17.01 16.02
C LYS A 258 -21.05 18.52 16.12
N SER A 259 -22.33 18.89 16.05
CA SER A 259 -22.81 20.28 16.03
C SER A 259 -22.19 21.16 17.12
N TYR A 260 -22.17 20.69 18.37
CA TYR A 260 -21.64 21.46 19.51
C TYR A 260 -20.15 21.83 19.37
N VAL A 261 -19.36 21.02 18.64
CA VAL A 261 -17.94 21.31 18.37
C VAL A 261 -17.81 22.44 17.34
N LEU A 262 -18.67 22.44 16.32
CA LEU A 262 -18.72 23.52 15.34
C LEU A 262 -19.16 24.83 15.99
N GLU A 263 -20.17 24.79 16.87
CA GLU A 263 -20.64 25.95 17.63
C GLU A 263 -19.53 26.53 18.52
N LYS A 264 -18.85 25.69 19.30
CA LYS A 264 -17.72 26.12 20.13
C LYS A 264 -16.63 26.79 19.31
N LYS A 265 -16.29 26.23 18.14
CA LYS A 265 -15.27 26.81 17.26
C LYS A 265 -15.72 28.13 16.63
N LYS A 266 -17.00 28.29 16.29
CA LYS A 266 -17.56 29.58 15.84
C LYS A 266 -17.44 30.66 16.92
N ILE A 267 -17.71 30.31 18.19
CA ILE A 267 -17.53 31.21 19.33
C ILE A 267 -16.05 31.59 19.50
N GLU A 268 -15.13 30.62 19.49
CA GLU A 268 -13.68 30.85 19.60
C GLU A 268 -13.12 31.74 18.47
N MET A 269 -13.69 31.64 17.27
CA MET A 269 -13.30 32.45 16.11
C MET A 269 -14.00 33.81 16.02
N GLY A 270 -14.85 34.17 16.99
CA GLY A 270 -15.61 35.44 16.96
C GLY A 270 -16.63 35.52 15.83
N LEU A 271 -17.06 34.37 15.29
CA LEU A 271 -18.01 34.25 14.18
C LEU A 271 -19.44 33.92 14.65
N ALA A 272 -19.66 33.87 15.96
CA ALA A 272 -20.97 33.72 16.57
C ALA A 272 -21.49 35.10 17.01
N VAL A 273 -22.74 35.42 16.64
CA VAL A 273 -23.48 36.59 17.15
C VAL A 273 -24.01 36.29 18.55
#